data_AF-A0A0C9Z667-F1
#
_entry.id   AF-A0A0C9Z667-F1
#
_cell.length_a   1.000
_cell.length_b   1.000
_cell.length_c   1.000
_cell.angle_alpha   90.00
_cell.angle_beta   90.00
_cell.angle_gamma   90.00
#
_symmetry.space_group_name_H-M   'P 1'
#
loop_
_entity.id
_entity.type
_entity.pdbx_description
1 polymer ?
#
loop_
_entity_poly.entity_id
_entity_poly.type
_entity_poly.pdbx_seq_one_letter_code
_entity_poly.pdbx_strand_id
1 'polypeptide(L)' 'PDSFGFVDPDQVIRAVHLIPAFEYGRTDTRLAPSFVRPVEDHDRDFLYFYINHFVDRDMFMRFRGGGVGHQITRDW' A
#
# COMPACT_ATOMS: atom_id res chain seq x y z
N PRO A 1 29.45 16.22 13.96
CA PRO A 1 28.13 16.36 13.28
C PRO A 1 27.88 15.10 12.47
N ASP A 2 27.27 14.11 13.13
CA ASP A 2 27.10 12.77 12.58
C ASP A 2 25.87 12.76 11.67
N SER A 3 26.11 12.66 10.35
CA SER A 3 25.05 12.37 9.40
C SER A 3 24.45 11.01 9.76
N PHE A 4 23.13 10.98 9.98
CA PHE A 4 22.33 9.76 10.12
C PHE A 4 22.83 8.68 9.16
N GLY A 5 23.39 7.60 9.72
CA GLY A 5 23.79 6.43 8.95
C GLY A 5 22.57 5.84 8.23
N PHE A 6 22.78 5.30 7.04
CA PHE A 6 21.71 4.67 6.26
C PHE A 6 21.03 3.58 7.10
N VAL A 7 19.70 3.69 7.24
CA VAL A 7 18.87 2.65 7.86
C VAL A 7 18.87 1.45 6.91
N ASP A 8 19.08 0.26 7.46
CA ASP A 8 18.92 -0.99 6.71
C ASP A 8 17.53 -1.01 6.03
N PRO A 9 17.46 -1.12 4.69
CA PRO A 9 16.20 -1.14 3.95
C PRO A 9 15.19 -2.21 4.40
N ASP A 10 15.66 -3.27 5.08
CA ASP A 10 14.83 -4.33 5.65
C ASP A 10 14.22 -3.94 7.01
N GLN A 11 14.78 -2.90 7.66
CA GLN A 11 14.27 -2.33 8.90
C GLN A 11 13.27 -1.19 8.66
N VAL A 12 13.05 -0.79 7.40
CA VAL A 12 12.07 0.24 7.06
C VAL A 12 10.70 -0.40 6.91
N ILE A 13 9.78 -0.10 7.84
CA ILE A 13 8.35 -0.38 7.66
C ILE A 13 7.88 0.44 6.44
N ARG A 14 7.60 -0.25 5.33
CA ARG A 14 7.04 0.39 4.14
C ARG A 14 5.52 0.34 4.25
N ALA A 15 4.87 1.43 3.83
CA ALA A 15 3.42 1.44 3.68
C ALA A 15 2.97 0.33 2.70
N VAL A 16 1.66 0.10 2.60
CA VAL A 16 1.08 -0.73 1.53
C VAL A 16 -0.16 -0.02 1.01
N HIS A 17 -0.50 -0.29 -0.24
CA HIS A 17 -1.77 0.17 -0.79
C HIS A 17 -2.82 -0.91 -0.54
N LEU A 18 -3.83 -0.58 0.26
CA LEU A 18 -5.04 -1.37 0.37
C LEU A 18 -5.97 -0.99 -0.77
N ILE A 19 -6.27 -1.93 -1.65
CA ILE A 19 -7.16 -1.74 -2.79
C ILE A 19 -8.48 -2.43 -2.49
N PRO A 20 -9.61 -1.72 -2.46
CA PRO A 20 -10.92 -2.34 -2.29
C PRO A 20 -11.16 -3.51 -3.25
N ALA A 21 -11.52 -4.66 -2.72
CA ALA A 21 -11.90 -5.80 -3.54
C ALA A 21 -13.39 -5.71 -3.90
N PHE A 22 -13.69 -4.85 -4.88
CA PHE A 22 -15.06 -4.44 -5.25
C PHE A 22 -16.03 -5.62 -5.50
N GLU A 23 -15.54 -6.71 -6.07
CA GLU A 23 -16.32 -7.92 -6.38
C GLU A 23 -17.02 -8.52 -5.15
N TYR A 24 -16.43 -8.37 -3.96
CA TYR A 24 -16.99 -8.93 -2.73
C TYR A 24 -17.92 -7.97 -1.98
N GLY A 25 -18.12 -6.76 -2.51
CA GLY A 25 -19.03 -5.76 -1.94
C GLY A 25 -18.57 -5.17 -0.60
N ARG A 26 -19.56 -4.67 0.16
CA ARG A 26 -19.38 -3.93 1.42
C ARG A 26 -20.12 -4.61 2.59
N THR A 27 -19.66 -4.34 3.81
CA THR A 27 -20.19 -4.86 5.08
C THR A 27 -20.26 -3.77 6.14
N ASP A 28 -21.25 -3.84 7.03
CA ASP A 28 -21.43 -3.03 8.24
C ASP A 28 -21.16 -3.84 9.52
N THR A 29 -20.81 -5.12 9.41
CA THR A 29 -20.77 -6.03 10.57
C THR A 29 -19.40 -6.12 11.24
N ARG A 30 -18.33 -5.63 10.58
CA ARG A 30 -16.95 -5.80 11.08
C ARG A 30 -16.46 -4.65 11.93
N LEU A 31 -16.87 -3.41 11.62
CA LEU A 31 -16.43 -2.21 12.32
C LEU A 31 -17.65 -1.43 12.80
N ALA A 32 -17.68 -1.07 14.09
CA ALA A 32 -18.75 -0.27 14.67
C ALA A 32 -18.77 1.16 14.08
N PRO A 33 -19.94 1.83 14.03
CA PRO A 33 -20.07 3.19 13.51
C PRO A 33 -18.98 4.14 14.02
N SER A 34 -18.48 5.01 13.15
CA SER A 34 -17.35 5.87 13.47
C SER A 34 -17.50 7.27 12.89
N PHE A 35 -17.25 8.29 13.70
CA PHE A 35 -17.38 9.69 13.30
C PHE A 35 -16.34 10.14 12.28
N VAL A 36 -15.26 9.36 12.06
CA VAL A 36 -14.27 9.64 11.01
C VAL A 36 -14.68 9.11 9.64
N ARG A 37 -15.78 8.37 9.54
CA ARG A 37 -16.27 7.85 8.27
C ARG A 37 -17.14 8.87 7.53
N PRO A 38 -17.08 8.90 6.18
CA PRO A 38 -18.03 9.65 5.38
C PRO A 38 -19.47 9.17 5.64
N VAL A 39 -20.41 10.11 5.74
CA VAL A 39 -21.84 9.78 5.98
C VAL A 39 -22.42 9.03 4.78
N GLU A 40 -21.90 9.32 3.59
CA GLU A 40 -22.29 8.71 2.31
C GLU A 40 -21.96 7.21 2.23
N ASP A 41 -21.04 6.74 3.08
CA ASP A 41 -20.67 5.33 3.16
C ASP A 41 -21.66 4.50 4.00
N HIS A 42 -22.63 5.13 4.66
CA HIS A 42 -23.68 4.48 5.45
C HIS A 42 -23.13 3.49 6.49
N ASP A 43 -22.01 3.83 7.14
CA ASP A 43 -21.27 2.97 8.09
C ASP A 43 -20.80 1.62 7.52
N ARG A 44 -20.75 1.47 6.18
CA ARG A 44 -20.27 0.25 5.52
C ARG A 44 -18.82 0.40 5.07
N ASP A 45 -18.04 -0.66 5.17
CA ASP A 45 -16.68 -0.75 4.60
C ASP A 45 -16.60 -1.85 3.55
N PHE A 46 -15.54 -1.90 2.77
CA PHE A 46 -15.31 -3.03 1.87
C PHE A 46 -15.07 -4.33 2.66
N LEU A 47 -15.66 -5.42 2.18
CA LEU A 47 -15.54 -6.73 2.83
C LEU A 47 -14.09 -7.23 2.78
N TYR A 48 -13.38 -7.00 1.68
CA TYR A 48 -11.99 -7.39 1.55
C TYR A 48 -11.16 -6.31 0.84
N PHE A 49 -9.86 -6.37 1.05
CA PHE A 49 -8.88 -5.53 0.37
C PHE A 49 -7.79 -6.42 -0.21
N TYR A 50 -7.37 -6.11 -1.43
CA TYR A 50 -6.11 -6.61 -1.99
C TYR A 50 -4.95 -5.80 -1.43
N ILE A 51 -3.86 -6.48 -1.09
CA ILE A 51 -2.64 -5.83 -0.63
C ILE A 51 -1.73 -5.62 -1.84
N ASN A 52 -1.45 -4.36 -2.15
CA ASN A 52 -0.37 -4.02 -3.06
C ASN A 52 0.87 -3.61 -2.24
N HIS A 53 1.92 -4.43 -2.34
CA HIS A 53 3.17 -4.20 -1.63
C HIS A 53 3.97 -3.02 -2.19
N PHE A 54 3.62 -2.51 -3.38
CA PHE A 54 4.21 -1.30 -3.95
C PHE A 54 3.49 -0.05 -3.45
N VAL A 55 4.16 0.71 -2.58
CA VAL A 55 3.74 2.03 -2.07
C VAL A 55 3.68 3.08 -3.14
N ASP A 56 4.54 3.02 -4.14
CA ASP A 56 4.53 3.98 -5.22
C ASP A 56 5.17 3.38 -6.47
N ARG A 57 5.16 4.18 -7.53
CA ARG A 57 5.78 3.80 -8.81
C ARG A 57 7.29 3.62 -8.68
N ASP A 58 7.96 4.40 -7.83
CA ASP A 58 9.41 4.29 -7.63
C ASP A 58 9.76 2.92 -7.05
N MET A 59 9.05 2.48 -6.01
CA MET A 59 9.24 1.17 -5.42
C MET A 59 8.90 0.05 -6.39
N PHE A 60 7.83 0.17 -7.20
CA PHE A 60 7.58 -0.79 -8.28
C PHE A 60 8.75 -0.89 -9.26
N MET A 61 9.28 0.25 -9.71
CA MET A 61 10.40 0.29 -10.64
C MET A 61 11.72 -0.16 -10.00
N ARG A 62 11.91 -0.04 -8.69
CA ARG A 62 13.06 -0.63 -7.99
C ARG A 62 13.11 -2.16 -8.11
N PHE A 63 11.98 -2.83 -8.02
CA PHE A 63 11.93 -4.31 -8.08
C PHE A 63 11.82 -4.83 -9.52
N ARG A 64 11.06 -4.14 -10.38
CA ARG A 64 10.90 -4.52 -11.78
C ARG A 64 12.10 -4.09 -12.64
N GLY A 65 12.68 -2.93 -12.35
CA GLY A 65 13.67 -2.25 -13.17
C GLY A 65 13.12 -1.57 -14.42
N GLY A 66 13.99 -0.99 -15.24
CA GLY A 66 13.65 -0.39 -16.54
C GLY A 66 13.08 1.03 -16.47
N GLY A 67 13.00 1.62 -15.27
CA GLY A 67 12.72 3.04 -15.06
C GLY A 67 14.00 3.87 -15.02
N VAL A 68 13.90 5.19 -15.21
CA VAL A 68 15.04 6.10 -15.07
C VAL A 68 15.63 5.95 -13.67
N GLY A 69 16.92 5.63 -13.56
CA GLY A 69 17.59 5.39 -12.27
C GLY A 69 17.37 4.00 -11.65
N HIS A 70 16.60 3.12 -12.30
CA HIS A 70 16.34 1.76 -11.80
C HIS A 70 16.88 0.71 -12.77
N GLN A 71 17.99 0.07 -12.37
CA GLN A 71 18.59 -1.02 -13.14
C GLN A 71 17.65 -2.22 -13.19
N ILE A 72 17.66 -2.89 -14.34
CA ILE A 72 16.95 -4.16 -14.51
C ILE A 72 17.61 -5.19 -13.58
N THR A 73 16.80 -5.78 -12.70
CA THR A 73 17.28 -6.80 -11.75
C THR A 73 17.29 -8.20 -12.36
N ARG A 74 16.71 -8.38 -13.56
CA ARG A 74 16.63 -9.67 -14.26
C ARG A 74 16.76 -9.49 -15.77
N ASP A 75 17.86 -9.98 -16.34
CA ASP A 75 18.00 -10.17 -17.78
C ASP A 75 17.07 -11.32 -18.22
N TRP A 76 16.24 -11.07 -19.22
CA TRP A 76 15.39 -12.08 -19.87
C TRP A 76 15.99 -12.44 -21.23
#